data_AF-A0A2S8BBS8-F1
#
_entry.id   AF-A0A2S8BBS8-F1
#
_cell.length_a   1.000
_cell.length_b   1.000
_cell.length_c   1.000
_cell.angle_alpha   90.00
_cell.angle_beta   90.00
_cell.angle_gamma   90.00
#
_symmetry.space_group_name_H-M   'P 1'
#
loop_
_entity.id
_entity.type
_entity.pdbx_description
1 polymer ?
#
loop_
_entity_poly.entity_id
_entity_poly.type
_entity_poly.pdbx_seq_one_letter_code
_entity_poly.pdbx_strand_id
1 'polypeptide(L)' 'MDHYTDDWTRLWWVRADGRAVVHHDGAQLHTGYRLLQAKYPQYRTVALTGPVIAVEVRRWVGWPG' A
#
# COMPACT_ATOMS: atom_id res chain seq x y z
N MET A 1 -21.10 -10.56 4.36
CA MET A 1 -21.06 -11.63 5.38
C MET A 1 -19.65 -12.18 5.30
N ASP A 2 -18.81 -11.86 6.29
CA ASP A 2 -17.42 -12.31 6.29
C ASP A 2 -17.40 -13.81 6.55
N HIS A 3 -16.90 -14.58 5.59
CA HIS A 3 -16.61 -16.00 5.79
C HIS A 3 -15.34 -16.12 6.63
N TYR A 4 -15.49 -16.19 7.95
CA TYR A 4 -14.44 -16.71 8.81
C TYR A 4 -14.37 -18.22 8.61
N THR A 5 -13.24 -18.68 8.06
CA THR A 5 -12.89 -20.09 7.93
C THR A 5 -11.98 -20.45 9.10
N ASP A 6 -12.33 -21.48 9.87
CA ASP A 6 -11.52 -22.02 10.98
C ASP A 6 -10.24 -22.74 10.52
N ASP A 7 -9.92 -22.69 9.23
CA ASP A 7 -8.68 -23.20 8.67
C ASP A 7 -7.51 -22.23 8.90
N TRP A 8 -6.88 -22.34 10.08
CA TRP A 8 -5.79 -21.47 10.52
C TRP A 8 -4.48 -21.71 9.74
N THR A 9 -4.38 -22.79 8.96
CA THR A 9 -3.19 -23.05 8.11
C THR A 9 -3.10 -22.12 6.91
N ARG A 10 -4.15 -21.32 6.64
CA ARG A 10 -4.16 -20.34 5.54
C ARG A 10 -3.70 -18.96 5.96
N LEU A 11 -3.43 -18.76 7.24
CA LEU A 11 -2.92 -17.49 7.73
C LEU A 11 -1.53 -17.26 7.18
N TRP A 12 -1.25 -16.02 6.78
CA TRP A 12 0.08 -15.57 6.42
C TRP A 12 0.15 -14.05 6.63
N TRP A 13 1.34 -13.52 6.84
CA TRP A 13 1.52 -12.08 6.93
C TRP A 13 2.88 -11.63 6.38
N VAL A 14 2.92 -10.37 5.96
CA VAL A 14 4.13 -9.67 5.55
C VAL A 14 4.14 -8.28 6.19
N ARG A 15 5.31 -7.82 6.61
CA ARG A 15 5.58 -6.51 7.20
C ARG A 15 6.76 -5.85 6.50
N ALA A 16 6.61 -4.57 6.17
CA ALA A 16 7.66 -3.72 5.63
C ALA A 16 8.05 -2.66 6.66
N ASP A 17 9.31 -2.66 7.08
CA ASP A 17 9.88 -1.65 7.97
C ASP A 17 10.74 -0.69 7.12
N GLY A 18 10.55 0.62 7.25
CA GLY A 18 11.18 1.60 6.38
C GLY A 18 11.08 3.05 6.84
N ARG A 19 11.66 3.97 6.09
CA ARG A 19 11.57 5.42 6.34
C ARG A 19 10.47 6.03 5.48
N ALA A 20 9.52 6.72 6.10
CA ALA A 20 8.47 7.46 5.41
C ALA A 20 8.87 8.92 5.15
N VAL A 21 8.48 9.44 3.99
CA VAL A 21 8.57 10.87 3.64
C VAL A 21 7.23 11.30 3.04
N VAL A 22 6.77 12.49 3.42
CA VAL A 22 5.56 13.11 2.87
C VAL A 22 5.95 14.01 1.71
N HIS A 23 5.34 13.80 0.55
CA HIS A 23 5.51 14.60 -0.65
C HIS A 23 4.22 15.37 -0.92
N HIS A 24 4.33 16.70 -0.90
CA HIS A 24 3.22 17.60 -1.23
C HIS A 24 3.16 17.94 -2.73
N ASP A 25 4.28 17.76 -3.45
CA ASP A 25 4.43 18.03 -4.88
C ASP A 25 5.51 17.15 -5.52
N GLY A 26 5.84 17.42 -6.78
CA GLY A 26 6.98 16.83 -7.47
C GLY A 26 6.78 15.41 -8.00
N ALA A 27 7.87 14.78 -8.44
CA ALA A 27 7.83 13.52 -9.17
C ALA A 27 7.29 12.34 -8.34
N GLN A 28 7.54 12.35 -7.03
CA GLN A 28 7.08 11.33 -6.10
C GLN A 28 5.56 11.39 -5.91
N LEU A 29 4.96 12.59 -5.85
CA LEU A 29 3.51 12.76 -5.82
C LEU A 29 2.86 12.16 -7.08
N HIS A 30 3.34 12.56 -8.27
CA HIS A 30 2.84 12.07 -9.55
C HIS A 30 2.99 10.55 -9.70
N THR A 31 4.10 10.00 -9.19
CA THR A 31 4.35 8.56 -9.20
C THR A 31 3.39 7.82 -8.27
N GLY A 32 3.15 8.33 -7.06
CA GLY A 32 2.19 7.77 -6.12
C GLY A 32 0.78 7.72 -6.71
N TYR A 33 0.32 8.82 -7.31
CA TYR A 33 -1.00 8.89 -7.94
C TYR A 33 -1.16 7.84 -9.04
N ARG A 34 -0.20 7.75 -9.96
CA ARG A 34 -0.23 6.78 -11.05
C ARG A 34 -0.30 5.33 -10.54
N LEU A 35 0.49 4.99 -9.53
CA LEU A 35 0.51 3.64 -8.95
C LEU A 35 -0.81 3.31 -8.22
N LEU A 36 -1.37 4.28 -7.48
CA LEU A 36 -2.66 4.11 -6.82
C LEU A 36 -3.80 3.90 -7.83
N GLN A 37 -3.85 4.67 -8.91
CA GLN A 37 -4.85 4.53 -9.97
C GLN A 37 -4.72 3.22 -10.76
N ALA A 38 -3.51 2.71 -10.91
CA ALA A 38 -3.25 1.42 -11.54
C ALA A 38 -3.72 0.25 -10.66
N LYS A 39 -3.45 0.32 -9.35
CA LYS A 39 -3.77 -0.74 -8.38
C LYS A 39 -5.25 -0.74 -7.95
N TYR A 40 -5.84 0.44 -7.82
CA TYR A 40 -7.19 0.65 -7.30
C TYR A 40 -8.04 1.41 -8.33
N PRO A 41 -8.86 0.70 -9.14
CA PRO A 41 -9.70 1.31 -10.17
C PRO A 41 -10.63 2.41 -9.66
N GLN A 42 -10.95 2.41 -8.35
CA GLN A 42 -11.77 3.43 -7.70
C GLN A 42 -11.17 4.85 -7.82
N TYR A 43 -9.83 4.98 -7.84
CA TYR A 43 -9.16 6.28 -7.98
C TYR A 43 -9.10 6.81 -9.42
N ARG A 44 -9.68 6.10 -10.39
CA ARG A 44 -9.87 6.64 -11.74
C ARG A 44 -11.00 7.65 -11.81
N THR A 45 -11.99 7.52 -10.91
CA THR A 45 -13.16 8.40 -10.85
C THR A 45 -13.14 9.32 -9.63
N VAL A 46 -12.42 8.94 -8.56
CA VAL A 46 -12.19 9.79 -7.39
C VAL A 46 -10.86 10.52 -7.53
N ALA A 47 -10.90 11.86 -7.47
CA ALA A 47 -9.70 12.69 -7.58
C ALA A 47 -8.77 12.49 -6.37
N LEU A 48 -7.48 12.26 -6.66
CA LEU A 48 -6.41 12.30 -5.66
C LEU A 48 -5.88 13.75 -5.58
N THR A 49 -6.07 14.40 -4.44
CA THR A 49 -5.72 15.83 -4.24
C THR A 49 -4.78 16.08 -3.06
N GLY A 50 -4.49 15.05 -2.26
CA GLY A 50 -3.66 15.15 -1.06
C GLY A 50 -2.21 14.72 -1.25
N PRO A 51 -1.34 14.95 -0.24
CA PRO A 51 0.04 14.53 -0.29
C PRO A 51 0.17 13.00 -0.39
N VAL A 52 1.31 12.54 -0.90
CA VAL A 52 1.68 11.12 -0.96
C VAL A 52 2.71 10.80 0.13
N ILE A 53 2.49 9.71 0.84
CA ILE A 53 3.50 9.13 1.73
C ILE A 53 4.28 8.08 0.95
N ALA A 54 5.57 8.31 0.73
CA ALA A 54 6.49 7.35 0.14
C ALA A 54 7.31 6.68 1.25
N VAL A 55 7.35 5.34 1.26
CA VAL A 55 8.14 4.57 2.22
C VAL A 55 9.30 3.89 1.50
N GLU A 56 10.53 4.30 1.85
CA GLU A 56 11.74 3.56 1.50
C GLU A 56 11.82 2.33 2.41
N VAL A 57 11.46 1.16 1.87
CA VAL A 57 11.51 -0.09 2.62
C VAL A 57 12.96 -0.52 2.83
N ARG A 58 13.32 -0.79 4.08
CA ARG A 58 14.67 -1.21 4.49
C ARG A 58 14.73 -2.66 4.93
N ARG A 59 13.60 -3.19 5.41
CA ARG A 59 13.49 -4.57 5.86
C ARG A 59 12.11 -5.13 5.56
N TRP A 60 12.10 -6.37 5.09
CA TRP A 60 10.90 -7.20 4.99
C TRP A 60 10.97 -8.28 6.06
N VAL A 61 9.81 -8.55 6.67
CA VAL A 61 9.61 -9.69 7.57
C VAL A 61 8.30 -10.34 7.17
N GLY A 62 8.21 -11.66 7.21
CA GLY A 62 6.97 -12.36 6.96
C GLY A 62 6.94 -13.71 7.67
N TRP A 63 5.73 -14.23 7.85
CA TRP A 63 5.52 -15.62 8.20
C TRP A 63 4.71 -16.28 7.07
N PRO A 64 5.26 -17.33 6.43
CA PRO A 64 4.53 -18.12 5.46
C PRO A 64 3.57 -19.06 6.17
N GLY A 65 2.46 -19.40 5.51
CA GLY A 65 1.57 -20.50 5.92
C GLY A 65 2.18 -21.86 5.66
#